data_AF-A0A7W4UZT1-F1
#
_entry.id   AF-A0A7W4UZT1-F1
#
_cell.length_a   1.000
_cell.length_b   1.000
_cell.length_c   1.000
_cell.angle_alpha   90.00
_cell.angle_beta   90.00
_cell.angle_gamma   90.00
#
_symmetry.space_group_name_H-M   'P 1'
#
loop_
_entity.id
_entity.type
_entity.pdbx_description
1 polymer ?
#
loop_
_entity_poly.entity_id
_entity_poly.type
_entity_poly.pdbx_seq_one_letter_code
_entity_poly.pdbx_strand_id
1 'polypeptide(L)'
;MTIVAHSRPYVVGVDCHARTHTYVVIDTSTGQQLGCQQFPTSTAGIARAIAWAGRGTGGDAETLWVIEGVGSYGAGLARAVTNAGYQVAEAPRMNARVRRGIGKSDPLDAHTIAATALSLEETQLRTPREGQGARAALRTLVAARDQLSHERTMNINALTALLRVNDLGIDARKPLSAAQVSTVTRWRERDEPLEAVIAREEAVRLARRVHELTEQLAANLNRMTGLIQTSPAAPLLQITGVGPVTAAIVLTAWSHPGRVRSEAAFAALAGVSPIPASSGNTTRHRLNRGGDRRLNRALHTAVLVRMVHDPETRAYVENRLQEGRSRREIRRALKRYLARSVYRSLNALHQPVLTT
;
A
#
# COMPACT_ATOMS: atom_id res chain seq x y z
N MET A 1 -7.73 30.66 -4.31
CA MET A 1 -7.27 29.29 -4.59
C MET A 1 -7.46 29.03 -6.07
N THR A 2 -6.41 28.59 -6.77
CA THR A 2 -6.43 28.39 -8.23
C THR A 2 -6.84 26.96 -8.57
N ILE A 3 -7.84 26.82 -9.43
CA ILE A 3 -8.27 25.53 -9.97
C ILE A 3 -7.49 25.19 -11.24
N VAL A 4 -7.40 23.90 -11.57
CA VAL A 4 -6.70 23.39 -12.76
C VAL A 4 -7.16 24.10 -14.04
N ALA A 5 -8.45 24.37 -14.18
CA ALA A 5 -8.98 25.07 -15.35
C ALA A 5 -8.41 26.48 -15.55
N HIS A 6 -7.91 27.13 -14.50
CA HIS A 6 -7.34 28.48 -14.56
C HIS A 6 -5.80 28.49 -14.63
N SER A 7 -5.16 27.38 -14.28
CA SER A 7 -3.68 27.28 -14.19
C SER A 7 -3.06 26.47 -15.32
N ARG A 8 -3.83 25.60 -15.98
CA ARG A 8 -3.34 24.72 -17.06
C ARG A 8 -4.04 25.07 -18.35
N PRO A 9 -3.35 25.12 -19.51
CA PRO A 9 -3.99 25.36 -20.81
C PRO A 9 -4.70 24.10 -21.34
N TYR A 10 -4.17 22.92 -21.02
CA TYR A 10 -4.72 21.64 -21.48
C TYR A 10 -4.68 20.58 -20.38
N VAL A 11 -5.66 19.67 -20.43
CA VAL A 11 -5.67 18.46 -19.60
C VAL A 11 -5.82 17.23 -20.49
N VAL A 12 -4.95 16.24 -20.30
CA VAL A 12 -5.05 14.93 -20.93
C VAL A 12 -5.56 13.91 -19.92
N GLY A 13 -6.78 13.44 -20.09
CA GLY A 13 -7.35 12.34 -19.29
C GLY A 13 -7.02 11.00 -19.92
N VAL A 14 -6.56 10.04 -19.11
CA VAL A 14 -6.17 8.72 -19.61
C VAL A 14 -6.78 7.60 -18.79
N ASP A 15 -7.58 6.78 -19.47
CA ASP A 15 -8.07 5.51 -18.96
C ASP A 15 -7.13 4.37 -19.41
N CYS A 16 -6.65 3.58 -18.45
CA CYS A 16 -5.54 2.66 -18.64
C CYS A 16 -5.93 1.19 -18.51
N HIS A 17 -5.82 0.45 -19.61
CA HIS A 17 -6.03 -1.00 -19.67
C HIS A 17 -4.75 -1.76 -20.06
N ALA A 18 -4.79 -3.09 -20.00
CA ALA A 18 -3.61 -3.94 -20.23
C ALA A 18 -3.07 -3.86 -21.67
N ARG A 19 -3.96 -3.80 -22.68
CA ARG A 19 -3.58 -3.83 -24.11
C ARG A 19 -3.48 -2.44 -24.72
N THR A 20 -4.35 -1.54 -24.30
CA THR A 20 -4.46 -0.18 -24.83
C THR A 20 -4.73 0.83 -23.72
N HIS A 21 -4.41 2.08 -24.00
CA HIS A 21 -4.81 3.23 -23.19
C HIS A 21 -5.65 4.16 -24.07
N THR A 22 -6.68 4.75 -23.47
CA THR A 22 -7.57 5.68 -24.15
C THR A 22 -7.33 7.07 -23.61
N TYR A 23 -7.12 8.03 -24.51
CA TYR A 23 -6.67 9.39 -24.20
C TYR A 23 -7.72 10.38 -24.68
N VAL A 24 -7.96 11.41 -23.87
CA VAL A 24 -8.81 12.55 -24.21
C VAL A 24 -8.06 13.84 -23.88
N VAL A 25 -7.99 14.76 -24.84
CA VAL A 25 -7.40 16.10 -24.65
C VAL A 25 -8.53 17.12 -24.52
N ILE A 26 -8.51 17.91 -23.45
CA ILE A 26 -9.45 19.01 -23.20
C ILE A 26 -8.69 20.33 -23.15
N ASP A 27 -9.17 21.32 -23.91
CA ASP A 27 -8.84 22.74 -23.73
C ASP A 27 -9.53 23.25 -22.47
N THR A 28 -8.76 23.75 -21.51
CA THR A 28 -9.32 24.14 -20.21
C THR A 28 -10.11 25.44 -20.25
N SER A 29 -9.83 26.32 -21.22
CA SER A 29 -10.45 27.64 -21.35
C SER A 29 -11.87 27.54 -21.89
N THR A 30 -12.11 26.57 -22.78
CA THR A 30 -13.42 26.34 -23.42
C THR A 30 -14.13 25.09 -22.89
N GLY A 31 -13.39 24.16 -22.27
CA GLY A 31 -13.89 22.82 -21.94
C GLY A 31 -14.04 21.92 -23.17
N GLN A 32 -13.58 22.34 -24.35
CA GLN A 32 -13.73 21.59 -25.59
C GLN A 32 -12.81 20.37 -25.59
N GLN A 33 -13.36 19.21 -25.98
CA GLN A 33 -12.56 18.04 -26.32
C GLN A 33 -11.90 18.25 -27.69
N LEU A 34 -10.56 18.37 -27.70
CA LEU A 34 -9.76 18.55 -28.91
C LEU A 34 -9.50 17.23 -29.64
N GLY A 35 -9.49 16.12 -28.92
CA GLY A 35 -9.28 14.80 -29.51
C GLY A 35 -9.50 13.66 -28.53
N CYS A 36 -9.85 12.49 -29.09
CA CYS A 36 -9.92 11.22 -28.38
C CYS A 36 -9.29 10.14 -29.23
N GLN A 37 -8.32 9.40 -28.69
CA GLN A 37 -7.65 8.34 -29.41
C GLN A 37 -7.16 7.23 -28.48
N GLN A 38 -7.08 6.02 -29.02
CA GLN A 38 -6.56 4.85 -28.32
C GLN A 38 -5.21 4.43 -28.91
N PHE A 39 -4.27 4.05 -28.04
CA PHE A 39 -2.95 3.55 -28.44
C PHE A 39 -2.59 2.26 -27.69
N PRO A 40 -1.79 1.35 -28.30
CA PRO A 40 -1.25 0.18 -27.61
C PRO A 40 -0.31 0.54 -26.45
N THR A 41 -0.25 -0.30 -25.41
CA THR A 41 0.61 -0.10 -24.23
C THR A 41 2.10 -0.37 -24.45
N SER A 42 2.50 -0.77 -25.66
CA SER A 42 3.90 -0.90 -26.06
C SER A 42 4.67 0.43 -25.97
N THR A 43 5.99 0.39 -25.81
CA THR A 43 6.86 1.59 -25.79
C THR A 43 6.62 2.50 -27.00
N ALA A 44 6.52 1.93 -28.21
CA ALA A 44 6.24 2.69 -29.43
C ALA A 44 4.81 3.27 -29.45
N GLY A 45 3.82 2.53 -28.92
CA GLY A 45 2.45 3.00 -28.78
C GLY A 45 2.33 4.19 -27.82
N ILE A 46 3.00 4.12 -26.67
CA ILE A 46 3.08 5.21 -25.70
C ILE A 46 3.78 6.44 -26.29
N ALA A 47 4.91 6.26 -26.99
CA ALA A 47 5.60 7.37 -27.66
C ALA A 47 4.72 8.06 -28.70
N ARG A 48 3.95 7.28 -29.49
CA ARG A 48 2.97 7.83 -30.44
C ARG A 48 1.84 8.57 -29.75
N ALA A 49 1.36 8.09 -28.61
CA ALA A 49 0.33 8.77 -27.83
C ALA A 49 0.80 10.13 -27.31
N ILE A 50 2.03 10.20 -26.77
CA ILE A 50 2.64 11.45 -26.32
C ILE A 50 2.81 12.43 -27.49
N ALA A 51 3.32 11.96 -28.63
CA ALA A 51 3.46 12.82 -29.82
C ALA A 51 2.11 13.30 -30.38
N TRP A 52 1.07 12.46 -30.32
CA TRP A 52 -0.28 12.83 -30.73
C TRP A 52 -0.87 13.91 -29.83
N ALA A 53 -0.80 13.73 -28.50
CA ALA A 53 -1.27 14.72 -27.54
C ALA A 53 -0.48 16.03 -27.67
N GLY A 54 0.85 15.95 -27.80
CA GLY A 54 1.71 17.12 -28.01
C GLY A 54 1.34 17.92 -29.26
N ARG A 55 1.01 17.27 -30.39
CA ARG A 55 0.48 17.99 -31.56
C ARG A 55 -0.86 18.67 -31.28
N GLY A 56 -1.75 18.01 -30.54
CA GLY A 56 -3.06 18.54 -30.16
C GLY A 56 -2.98 19.73 -29.20
N THR A 57 -1.91 19.87 -28.42
CA THR A 57 -1.71 20.96 -27.46
C THR A 57 -0.65 21.98 -27.90
N GLY A 58 -0.15 21.89 -29.13
CA GLY A 58 0.95 22.73 -29.61
C GLY A 58 2.29 22.52 -28.89
N GLY A 59 2.44 21.40 -28.17
CA GLY A 59 3.62 21.06 -27.40
C GLY A 59 3.71 21.77 -26.05
N ASP A 60 2.62 22.36 -25.56
CA ASP A 60 2.62 23.15 -24.33
C ASP A 60 3.04 22.32 -23.10
N ALA A 61 4.16 22.69 -22.49
CA ALA A 61 4.74 21.99 -21.35
C ALA A 61 3.87 22.03 -20.09
N GLU A 62 2.97 23.01 -19.98
CA GLU A 62 2.00 23.14 -18.87
C GLU A 62 0.78 22.23 -19.04
N THR A 63 0.75 21.40 -20.09
CA THR A 63 -0.27 20.36 -20.26
C THR A 63 -0.23 19.37 -19.09
N LEU A 64 -1.33 19.27 -18.35
CA LEU A 64 -1.46 18.34 -17.23
C LEU A 64 -1.98 16.98 -17.71
N TRP A 65 -1.24 15.91 -17.40
CA TRP A 65 -1.68 14.53 -17.68
C TRP A 65 -2.30 13.89 -16.45
N VAL A 66 -3.56 13.51 -16.56
CA VAL A 66 -4.35 12.90 -15.49
C VAL A 66 -4.60 11.44 -15.85
N ILE A 67 -3.87 10.54 -15.17
CA ILE A 67 -3.75 9.14 -15.57
C ILE A 67 -4.42 8.25 -14.51
N GLU A 68 -5.32 7.36 -14.93
CA GLU A 68 -5.84 6.30 -14.06
C GLU A 68 -4.81 5.18 -13.88
N GLY A 69 -4.75 4.61 -12.67
CA GLY A 69 -3.91 3.44 -12.43
C GLY A 69 -2.42 3.69 -12.57
N VAL A 70 -1.91 4.86 -12.17
CA VAL A 70 -0.46 5.20 -12.19
C VAL A 70 0.43 4.24 -11.37
N GLY A 71 -0.17 3.41 -10.50
CA GLY A 71 0.51 2.35 -9.77
C GLY A 71 0.36 0.94 -10.37
N SER A 72 -0.35 0.79 -11.49
CA SER A 72 -0.64 -0.47 -12.18
C SER A 72 -0.50 -0.30 -13.70
N TYR A 73 -1.59 -0.37 -14.48
CA TYR A 73 -1.56 -0.29 -15.94
C TYR A 73 -0.99 1.04 -16.46
N GLY A 74 -1.29 2.15 -15.78
CA GLY A 74 -0.78 3.48 -16.14
C GLY A 74 0.65 3.77 -15.70
N ALA A 75 1.33 2.85 -15.00
CA ALA A 75 2.66 3.09 -14.44
C ALA A 75 3.73 3.33 -15.52
N GLY A 76 3.67 2.56 -16.62
CA GLY A 76 4.58 2.72 -17.75
C GLY A 76 4.38 4.06 -18.46
N LEU A 77 3.12 4.43 -18.69
CA LEU A 77 2.74 5.69 -19.31
C LEU A 77 3.16 6.89 -18.44
N ALA A 78 2.85 6.87 -17.15
CA ALA A 78 3.20 7.97 -16.24
C ALA A 78 4.70 8.27 -16.27
N ARG A 79 5.56 7.23 -16.27
CA ARG A 79 7.01 7.39 -16.41
C ARG A 79 7.40 8.01 -17.76
N ALA A 80 6.82 7.53 -18.86
CA ALA A 80 7.13 8.05 -20.19
C ALA A 80 6.72 9.52 -20.36
N VAL A 81 5.56 9.90 -19.83
CA VAL A 81 5.05 11.28 -19.84
C VAL A 81 5.91 12.20 -18.99
N THR A 82 6.30 11.78 -17.77
CA THR A 82 7.25 12.54 -16.94
C THR A 82 8.61 12.70 -17.62
N ASN A 83 9.13 11.65 -18.27
CA ASN A 83 10.40 11.73 -19.01
C ASN A 83 10.31 12.67 -20.23
N ALA A 84 9.11 12.88 -20.78
CA ALA A 84 8.86 13.83 -21.85
C ALA A 84 8.69 15.28 -21.36
N GLY A 85 8.84 15.53 -20.04
CA GLY A 85 8.80 16.86 -19.44
C GLY A 85 7.42 17.31 -18.96
N TYR A 86 6.39 16.48 -19.10
CA TYR A 86 5.03 16.85 -18.68
C TYR A 86 4.76 16.53 -17.21
N GLN A 87 3.92 17.35 -16.58
CA GLN A 87 3.39 17.06 -15.25
C GLN A 87 2.33 15.95 -15.30
N VAL A 88 2.45 14.98 -14.39
CA VAL A 88 1.48 13.89 -14.22
C VAL A 88 0.76 14.01 -12.87
N ALA A 89 -0.56 13.82 -12.89
CA ALA A 89 -1.41 13.61 -11.73
C ALA A 89 -2.16 12.28 -11.85
N GLU A 90 -2.44 11.67 -10.69
CA GLU A 90 -3.31 10.49 -10.60
C GLU A 90 -4.78 10.91 -10.69
N ALA A 91 -5.54 10.18 -11.51
CA ALA A 91 -6.96 10.42 -11.72
C ALA A 91 -7.73 10.59 -10.41
N PRO A 92 -8.55 11.65 -10.24
CA PRO A 92 -9.32 11.92 -9.03
C PRO A 92 -10.34 10.83 -8.72
N ARG A 93 -10.85 10.82 -7.48
CA ARG A 93 -11.96 9.91 -7.15
C ARG A 93 -13.22 10.47 -7.80
N MET A 94 -13.75 9.77 -8.78
CA MET A 94 -14.97 10.18 -9.49
C MET A 94 -16.22 9.83 -8.67
N ASN A 95 -17.20 10.73 -8.63
CA ASN A 95 -18.44 10.54 -7.89
C ASN A 95 -19.33 9.46 -8.56
N ALA A 96 -19.52 8.33 -7.89
CA ALA A 96 -20.32 7.22 -8.40
C ALA A 96 -21.80 7.59 -8.66
N ARG A 97 -22.34 8.60 -7.97
CA ARG A 97 -23.73 9.06 -8.17
C ARG A 97 -23.92 9.80 -9.49
N VAL A 98 -22.90 10.52 -9.94
CA VAL A 98 -22.91 11.27 -11.21
C VAL A 98 -22.83 10.32 -12.40
N ARG A 99 -22.21 9.14 -12.23
CA ARG A 99 -22.10 8.11 -13.29
C ARG A 99 -23.35 7.21 -13.41
N ARG A 100 -24.35 7.36 -12.55
CA ARG A 100 -25.52 6.49 -12.56
C ARG A 100 -26.41 6.83 -13.76
N GLY A 101 -26.57 5.87 -14.69
CA GLY A 101 -27.39 6.03 -15.90
C GLY A 101 -26.62 6.47 -17.15
N ILE A 102 -25.31 6.71 -17.03
CA ILE A 102 -24.42 6.97 -18.17
C ILE A 102 -23.83 5.63 -18.61
N GLY A 103 -23.87 5.32 -19.91
CA GLY A 103 -23.25 4.12 -20.47
C GLY A 103 -21.74 4.09 -20.19
N LYS A 104 -21.14 2.90 -20.16
CA LYS A 104 -19.71 2.73 -19.89
C LYS A 104 -18.93 2.53 -21.20
N SER A 105 -17.95 3.38 -21.46
CA SER A 105 -16.97 3.20 -22.53
C SER A 105 -15.64 3.88 -22.17
N ASP A 106 -14.53 3.35 -22.67
CA ASP A 106 -13.19 3.89 -22.37
C ASP A 106 -13.04 5.38 -22.77
N PRO A 107 -13.59 5.87 -23.91
CA PRO A 107 -13.58 7.30 -24.23
C PRO A 107 -14.32 8.17 -23.20
N LEU A 108 -15.47 7.70 -22.71
CA LEU A 108 -16.23 8.42 -21.69
C LEU A 108 -15.49 8.43 -20.35
N ASP A 109 -14.85 7.33 -19.98
CA ASP A 109 -14.05 7.24 -18.77
C ASP A 109 -12.82 8.18 -18.85
N ALA A 110 -12.08 8.18 -19.96
CA ALA A 110 -10.95 9.09 -20.21
C ALA A 110 -11.38 10.58 -20.18
N HIS A 111 -12.48 10.92 -20.84
CA HIS A 111 -13.04 12.28 -20.79
C HIS A 111 -13.45 12.66 -19.37
N THR A 112 -14.13 11.77 -18.64
CA THR A 112 -14.55 12.02 -17.25
C THR A 112 -13.35 12.26 -16.35
N ILE A 113 -12.25 11.52 -16.54
CA ILE A 113 -10.99 11.73 -15.82
C ILE A 113 -10.46 13.15 -16.03
N ALA A 114 -10.36 13.60 -17.28
CA ALA A 114 -9.92 14.96 -17.62
C ALA A 114 -10.85 16.02 -17.04
N ALA A 115 -12.16 15.91 -17.33
CA ALA A 115 -13.16 16.89 -16.92
C ALA A 115 -13.28 17.02 -15.39
N THR A 116 -13.16 15.91 -14.66
CA THR A 116 -13.17 15.95 -13.19
C THR A 116 -11.96 16.69 -12.64
N ALA A 117 -10.81 16.65 -13.32
CA ALA A 117 -9.61 17.33 -12.85
C ALA A 117 -9.72 18.86 -12.98
N LEU A 118 -10.46 19.39 -13.95
CA LEU A 118 -10.60 20.83 -14.21
C LEU A 118 -11.06 21.63 -12.98
N SER A 119 -11.98 21.07 -12.19
CA SER A 119 -12.56 21.72 -11.02
C SER A 119 -11.75 21.52 -9.73
N LEU A 120 -10.65 20.76 -9.78
CA LEU A 120 -9.78 20.58 -8.62
C LEU A 120 -8.94 21.83 -8.39
N GLU A 121 -8.72 22.17 -7.12
CA GLU A 121 -7.62 23.06 -6.77
C GLU A 121 -6.28 22.39 -7.06
N GLU A 122 -5.24 23.17 -7.42
CA GLU A 122 -3.88 22.65 -7.61
C GLU A 122 -3.39 21.84 -6.39
N THR A 123 -3.76 22.26 -5.18
CA THR A 123 -3.41 21.58 -3.93
C THR A 123 -4.09 20.20 -3.75
N GLN A 124 -5.14 19.93 -4.53
CA GLN A 124 -5.88 18.67 -4.52
C GLN A 124 -5.36 17.67 -5.56
N LEU A 125 -4.48 18.11 -6.47
CA LEU A 125 -3.82 17.22 -7.42
C LEU A 125 -2.99 16.17 -6.69
N ARG A 126 -3.11 14.94 -7.17
CA ARG A 126 -2.41 13.80 -6.59
C ARG A 126 -1.17 13.47 -7.40
N THR A 127 -0.02 13.91 -6.92
CA THR A 127 1.25 13.53 -7.54
C THR A 127 1.46 12.01 -7.44
N PRO A 128 1.84 11.34 -8.55
CA PRO A 128 2.11 9.91 -8.56
C PRO A 128 3.18 9.52 -7.55
N ARG A 129 3.07 8.30 -7.01
CA ARG A 129 4.15 7.73 -6.22
C ARG A 129 5.33 7.47 -7.16
N GLU A 130 6.50 7.95 -6.81
CA GLU A 130 7.72 7.69 -7.58
C GLU A 130 7.92 6.19 -7.80
N GLY A 131 8.20 5.84 -9.05
CA GLY A 131 8.42 4.46 -9.49
C GLY A 131 9.84 3.95 -9.28
N GLN A 132 10.73 4.76 -8.70
CA GLN A 132 12.16 4.51 -8.58
C GLN A 132 12.63 4.60 -7.12
N GLY A 133 13.88 4.17 -6.88
CA GLY A 133 14.56 4.27 -5.59
C GLY A 133 14.06 3.29 -4.52
N ALA A 134 14.55 3.52 -3.29
CA ALA A 134 14.34 2.60 -2.16
C ALA A 134 12.87 2.36 -1.83
N ARG A 135 12.03 3.40 -1.92
CA ARG A 135 10.58 3.28 -1.64
C ARG A 135 9.86 2.37 -2.63
N ALA A 136 10.18 2.46 -3.93
CA ALA A 136 9.60 1.59 -4.95
C ALA A 136 10.02 0.13 -4.72
N ALA A 137 11.30 -0.11 -4.42
CA ALA A 137 11.81 -1.43 -4.05
C ALA A 137 11.14 -1.99 -2.79
N LEU A 138 10.97 -1.17 -1.75
CA LEU A 138 10.27 -1.55 -0.52
C LEU A 138 8.81 -1.92 -0.78
N ARG A 139 8.11 -1.22 -1.68
CA ARG A 139 6.73 -1.56 -2.05
C ARG A 139 6.64 -2.98 -2.63
N THR A 140 7.59 -3.34 -3.49
CA THR A 140 7.73 -4.70 -4.04
C THR A 140 8.01 -5.72 -2.94
N LEU A 141 8.99 -5.44 -2.07
CA LEU A 141 9.37 -6.35 -0.98
C LEU A 141 8.24 -6.57 0.03
N VAL A 142 7.47 -5.52 0.34
CA VAL A 142 6.32 -5.60 1.24
C VAL A 142 5.21 -6.47 0.64
N ALA A 143 4.93 -6.34 -0.67
CA ALA A 143 3.96 -7.19 -1.36
C ALA A 143 4.42 -8.66 -1.38
N ALA A 144 5.69 -8.91 -1.74
CA ALA A 144 6.28 -10.24 -1.72
C ALA A 144 6.23 -10.87 -0.32
N ARG A 145 6.52 -10.09 0.74
CA ARG A 145 6.47 -10.59 2.12
C ARG A 145 5.08 -11.10 2.51
N ASP A 146 4.02 -10.41 2.10
CA ASP A 146 2.65 -10.85 2.39
C ASP A 146 2.34 -12.19 1.70
N GLN A 147 2.75 -12.35 0.44
CA GLN A 147 2.59 -13.60 -0.31
C GLN A 147 3.35 -14.74 0.37
N LEU A 148 4.65 -14.54 0.64
CA LEU A 148 5.50 -15.53 1.30
C LEU A 148 4.98 -15.92 2.68
N SER A 149 4.52 -14.94 3.47
CA SER A 149 3.98 -15.20 4.81
C SER A 149 2.67 -15.99 4.76
N HIS A 150 1.81 -15.67 3.80
CA HIS A 150 0.55 -16.37 3.60
C HIS A 150 0.79 -17.82 3.16
N GLU A 151 1.65 -18.02 2.15
CA GLU A 151 1.99 -19.33 1.64
C GLU A 151 2.66 -20.20 2.71
N ARG A 152 3.56 -19.63 3.51
CA ARG A 152 4.19 -20.37 4.62
C ARG A 152 3.16 -20.82 5.65
N THR A 153 2.20 -19.95 5.99
CA THR A 153 1.13 -20.26 6.94
C THR A 153 0.22 -21.38 6.39
N MET A 154 -0.13 -21.31 5.10
CA MET A 154 -0.88 -22.35 4.41
C MET A 154 -0.18 -23.71 4.50
N ASN A 155 1.12 -23.77 4.20
CA ASN A 155 1.88 -25.02 4.25
C ASN A 155 2.07 -25.55 5.69
N ILE A 156 2.28 -24.67 6.69
CA ILE A 156 2.33 -25.08 8.11
C ILE A 156 0.99 -25.70 8.53
N ASN A 157 -0.12 -25.08 8.16
CA ASN A 157 -1.45 -25.57 8.51
C ASN A 157 -1.75 -26.91 7.82
N ALA A 158 -1.41 -27.05 6.54
CA ALA A 158 -1.54 -28.30 5.80
C ALA A 158 -0.70 -29.42 6.42
N LEU A 159 0.57 -29.14 6.76
CA LEU A 159 1.45 -30.10 7.42
C LEU A 159 0.91 -30.51 8.79
N THR A 160 0.45 -29.53 9.58
CA THR A 160 -0.14 -29.80 10.90
C THR A 160 -1.40 -30.65 10.79
N ALA A 161 -2.27 -30.38 9.81
CA ALA A 161 -3.47 -31.18 9.58
C ALA A 161 -3.13 -32.62 9.16
N LEU A 162 -2.18 -32.78 8.23
CA LEU A 162 -1.73 -34.10 7.78
C LEU A 162 -1.17 -34.93 8.95
N LEU A 163 -0.32 -34.35 9.79
CA LEU A 163 0.27 -35.01 10.96
C LEU A 163 -0.73 -35.28 12.10
N ARG A 164 -1.92 -34.69 12.07
CA ARG A 164 -3.00 -35.00 13.02
C ARG A 164 -3.83 -36.20 12.60
N VAL A 165 -3.96 -36.41 11.29
CA VAL A 165 -4.73 -37.52 10.71
C VAL A 165 -3.87 -38.78 10.62
N ASN A 166 -2.57 -38.62 10.38
CA ASN A 166 -1.63 -39.72 10.21
C ASN A 166 -0.66 -39.76 11.38
N ASP A 167 -0.62 -40.87 12.13
CA ASP A 167 0.37 -41.05 13.20
C ASP A 167 1.74 -41.36 12.60
N LEU A 168 2.50 -40.31 12.33
CA LEU A 168 3.82 -40.37 11.71
C LEU A 168 4.96 -40.16 12.73
N GLY A 169 4.67 -40.23 14.03
CA GLY A 169 5.66 -40.06 15.10
C GLY A 169 5.97 -38.60 15.47
N ILE A 170 5.08 -37.67 15.14
CA ILE A 170 5.16 -36.25 15.55
C ILE A 170 3.88 -35.86 16.28
N ASP A 171 4.01 -35.37 17.52
CA ASP A 171 2.86 -34.81 18.26
C ASP A 171 2.43 -33.47 17.66
N ALA A 172 1.35 -33.50 16.87
CA ALA A 172 0.73 -32.36 16.22
C ALA A 172 -0.52 -31.83 16.96
N ARG A 173 -0.74 -32.20 18.24
CA ARG A 173 -1.85 -31.65 19.05
C ARG A 173 -1.67 -30.16 19.31
N LYS A 174 -0.42 -29.68 19.33
CA LYS A 174 -0.03 -28.26 19.39
C LYS A 174 0.50 -27.79 18.03
N PRO A 175 0.55 -26.47 17.77
CA PRO A 175 1.22 -25.95 16.58
C PRO A 175 2.65 -26.46 16.47
N LEU A 176 3.05 -26.86 15.26
CA LEU A 176 4.38 -27.42 15.02
C LEU A 176 5.47 -26.38 15.31
N SER A 177 6.49 -26.80 16.05
CA SER A 177 7.71 -26.03 16.26
C SER A 177 8.60 -26.06 15.02
N ALA A 178 9.49 -25.06 14.90
CA ALA A 178 10.49 -25.04 13.84
C ALA A 178 11.39 -26.29 13.84
N ALA A 179 11.69 -26.81 15.04
CA ALA A 179 12.45 -28.05 15.20
C ALA A 179 11.69 -29.26 14.62
N GLN A 180 10.40 -29.41 14.94
CA GLN A 180 9.57 -30.48 14.38
C GLN A 180 9.48 -30.40 12.85
N VAL A 181 9.26 -29.21 12.30
CA VAL A 181 9.27 -29.02 10.84
C VAL A 181 10.62 -29.44 10.24
N SER A 182 11.74 -29.03 10.84
CA SER A 182 13.08 -29.45 10.41
C SER A 182 13.35 -30.95 10.59
N THR A 183 12.70 -31.62 11.52
CA THR A 183 12.81 -33.08 11.65
C THR A 183 12.11 -33.75 10.48
N VAL A 184 10.90 -33.28 10.12
CA VAL A 184 10.13 -33.81 8.99
C VAL A 184 10.88 -33.64 7.67
N THR A 185 11.60 -32.53 7.44
CA THR A 185 12.38 -32.36 6.19
C THR A 185 13.47 -33.42 5.98
N ARG A 186 13.90 -34.08 7.06
CA ARG A 186 15.00 -35.06 7.10
C ARG A 186 14.52 -36.51 7.13
N TRP A 187 13.21 -36.76 7.08
CA TRP A 187 12.69 -38.12 7.00
C TRP A 187 13.23 -38.84 5.77
N ARG A 188 13.52 -40.13 5.97
CA ARG A 188 13.97 -41.06 4.94
C ARG A 188 12.89 -42.11 4.73
N GLU A 189 13.00 -42.84 3.63
CA GLU A 189 12.15 -44.00 3.35
C GLU A 189 12.18 -45.00 4.51
N ARG A 190 11.03 -45.62 4.76
CA ARG A 190 10.79 -46.63 5.79
C ARG A 190 9.92 -47.72 5.21
N ASP A 191 10.07 -48.93 5.75
CA ASP A 191 9.15 -50.03 5.47
C ASP A 191 7.87 -49.83 6.29
N GLU A 192 6.82 -49.34 5.62
CA GLU A 192 5.54 -48.95 6.20
C GLU A 192 4.41 -49.20 5.18
N PRO A 193 3.14 -49.28 5.63
CA PRO A 193 2.00 -49.34 4.72
C PRO A 193 1.97 -48.18 3.71
N LEU A 194 1.40 -48.43 2.52
CA LEU A 194 1.38 -47.47 1.41
C LEU A 194 0.84 -46.09 1.81
N GLU A 195 -0.24 -46.05 2.59
CA GLU A 195 -0.85 -44.80 3.06
C GLU A 195 0.11 -43.97 3.94
N ALA A 196 0.91 -44.63 4.78
CA ALA A 196 1.90 -43.97 5.63
C ALA A 196 3.08 -43.45 4.80
N VAL A 197 3.52 -44.21 3.79
CA VAL A 197 4.56 -43.78 2.84
C VAL A 197 4.13 -42.50 2.11
N ILE A 198 2.94 -42.50 1.49
CA ILE A 198 2.41 -41.32 0.78
C ILE A 198 2.24 -40.13 1.73
N ALA A 199 1.74 -40.35 2.95
CA ALA A 199 1.59 -39.28 3.93
C ALA A 199 2.96 -38.68 4.35
N ARG A 200 4.00 -39.51 4.50
CA ARG A 200 5.36 -39.01 4.79
C ARG A 200 5.94 -38.20 3.64
N GLU A 201 5.78 -38.64 2.40
CA GLU A 201 6.27 -37.91 1.23
C GLU A 201 5.63 -36.52 1.15
N GLU A 202 4.31 -36.44 1.32
CA GLU A 202 3.61 -35.16 1.35
C GLU A 202 4.00 -34.29 2.54
N ALA A 203 4.20 -34.89 3.72
CA ALA A 203 4.71 -34.18 4.89
C ALA A 203 6.11 -33.57 4.62
N VAL A 204 7.01 -34.33 4.01
CA VAL A 204 8.35 -33.89 3.63
C VAL A 204 8.26 -32.73 2.62
N ARG A 205 7.41 -32.84 1.59
CA ARG A 205 7.20 -31.80 0.58
C ARG A 205 6.73 -30.49 1.23
N LEU A 206 5.70 -30.55 2.08
CA LEU A 206 5.17 -29.39 2.81
C LEU A 206 6.23 -28.78 3.75
N ALA A 207 6.95 -29.61 4.51
CA ALA A 207 7.98 -29.15 5.43
C ALA A 207 9.14 -28.46 4.70
N ARG A 208 9.60 -29.02 3.58
CA ARG A 208 10.63 -28.40 2.72
C ARG A 208 10.17 -27.03 2.21
N ARG A 209 8.92 -26.92 1.75
CA ARG A 209 8.36 -25.63 1.32
C ARG A 209 8.29 -24.61 2.46
N VAL A 210 7.92 -25.03 3.67
CA VAL A 210 7.95 -24.15 4.86
C VAL A 210 9.38 -23.66 5.15
N HIS A 211 10.37 -24.53 5.03
CA HIS A 211 11.78 -24.18 5.24
C HIS A 211 12.25 -23.14 4.22
N GLU A 212 12.04 -23.41 2.93
CA GLU A 212 12.40 -22.50 1.84
C GLU A 212 11.75 -21.11 2.00
N LEU A 213 10.44 -21.07 2.30
CA LEU A 213 9.72 -19.81 2.52
C LEU A 213 10.23 -19.06 3.76
N THR A 214 10.75 -19.76 4.76
CA THR A 214 11.36 -19.16 5.94
C THR A 214 12.68 -18.47 5.59
N GLU A 215 13.53 -19.11 4.79
CA GLU A 215 14.76 -18.51 4.27
C GLU A 215 14.47 -17.30 3.39
N GLN A 216 13.50 -17.40 2.48
CA GLN A 216 13.07 -16.28 1.64
C GLN A 216 12.54 -15.10 2.48
N LEU A 217 11.80 -15.37 3.56
CA LEU A 217 11.32 -14.32 4.47
C LEU A 217 12.43 -13.65 5.28
N ALA A 218 13.50 -14.39 5.61
CA ALA A 218 14.70 -13.84 6.24
C ALA A 218 15.50 -12.97 5.25
N ALA A 219 15.73 -13.46 4.03
CA ALA A 219 16.37 -12.68 2.97
C ALA A 219 15.57 -11.41 2.62
N ASN A 220 14.24 -11.52 2.54
CA ASN A 220 13.33 -10.39 2.36
C ASN A 220 13.48 -9.37 3.50
N LEU A 221 13.51 -9.82 4.76
CA LEU A 221 13.72 -8.95 5.91
C LEU A 221 15.07 -8.22 5.82
N ASN A 222 16.16 -8.93 5.52
CA ASN A 222 17.50 -8.33 5.40
C ASN A 222 17.55 -7.24 4.32
N ARG A 223 16.95 -7.49 3.15
CA ARG A 223 16.84 -6.48 2.08
C ARG A 223 16.03 -5.27 2.51
N MET A 224 14.90 -5.48 3.19
CA MET A 224 14.07 -4.38 3.71
C MET A 224 14.83 -3.55 4.75
N THR A 225 15.60 -4.20 5.63
CA THR A 225 16.43 -3.53 6.64
C THR A 225 17.45 -2.61 5.98
N GLY A 226 18.24 -3.12 5.03
CA GLY A 226 19.24 -2.31 4.33
C GLY A 226 18.62 -1.10 3.63
N LEU A 227 17.52 -1.30 2.90
CA LEU A 227 16.82 -0.20 2.22
C LEU A 227 16.22 0.83 3.16
N ILE A 228 15.73 0.44 4.34
CA ILE A 228 15.22 1.39 5.33
C ILE A 228 16.35 2.19 5.95
N GLN A 229 17.46 1.54 6.30
CA GLN A 229 18.63 2.19 6.90
C GLN A 229 19.25 3.26 6.00
N THR A 230 19.23 3.05 4.68
CA THR A 230 19.70 4.05 3.69
C THR A 230 18.63 5.02 3.23
N SER A 231 17.40 4.95 3.78
CA SER A 231 16.30 5.84 3.40
C SER A 231 16.11 6.95 4.44
N PRO A 232 15.43 8.05 4.08
CA PRO A 232 15.02 9.06 5.07
C PRO A 232 14.20 8.48 6.23
N ALA A 233 13.59 7.31 6.09
CA ALA A 233 12.79 6.68 7.13
C ALA A 233 13.61 5.94 8.21
N ALA A 234 14.93 5.92 8.14
CA ALA A 234 15.79 5.26 9.13
C ALA A 234 15.47 5.65 10.61
N PRO A 235 15.15 6.93 10.94
CA PRO A 235 14.78 7.30 12.31
C PRO A 235 13.53 6.60 12.85
N LEU A 236 12.67 6.06 11.99
CA LEU A 236 11.52 5.26 12.45
C LEU A 236 11.96 4.01 13.22
N LEU A 237 13.15 3.47 12.94
CA LEU A 237 13.69 2.31 13.65
C LEU A 237 14.00 2.58 15.13
N GLN A 238 14.12 3.86 15.52
CA GLN A 238 14.32 4.27 16.91
C GLN A 238 13.01 4.27 17.72
N ILE A 239 11.86 4.14 17.04
CA ILE A 239 10.56 4.07 17.72
C ILE A 239 10.34 2.65 18.20
N THR A 240 10.21 2.44 19.51
CA THR A 240 9.93 1.13 20.11
C THR A 240 8.75 0.45 19.41
N GLY A 241 8.95 -0.82 19.00
CA GLY A 241 7.97 -1.62 18.25
C GLY A 241 7.95 -1.39 16.74
N VAL A 242 8.67 -0.40 16.21
CA VAL A 242 8.78 -0.17 14.77
C VAL A 242 10.05 -0.82 14.23
N GLY A 243 9.93 -2.08 13.82
CA GLY A 243 11.00 -2.78 13.08
C GLY A 243 10.99 -2.45 11.57
N PRO A 244 11.97 -2.98 10.81
CA PRO A 244 12.14 -2.72 9.37
C PRO A 244 10.88 -2.97 8.53
N VAL A 245 10.13 -4.03 8.86
CA VAL A 245 8.88 -4.37 8.17
C VAL A 245 7.80 -3.29 8.41
N THR A 246 7.64 -2.87 9.67
CA THR A 246 6.69 -1.81 10.03
C THR A 246 7.09 -0.49 9.39
N ALA A 247 8.37 -0.13 9.43
CA ALA A 247 8.91 1.07 8.81
C ALA A 247 8.68 1.10 7.30
N ALA A 248 8.91 -0.01 6.59
CA ALA A 248 8.64 -0.13 5.16
C ALA A 248 7.16 -0.01 4.80
N ILE A 249 6.27 -0.64 5.56
CA ILE A 249 4.81 -0.51 5.37
C ILE A 249 4.38 0.95 5.56
N VAL A 250 4.88 1.58 6.61
CA VAL A 250 4.62 2.99 6.91
C VAL A 250 5.11 3.91 5.79
N LEU A 251 6.37 3.77 5.37
CA LEU A 251 6.97 4.61 4.33
C LEU A 251 6.25 4.46 2.99
N THR A 252 5.90 3.23 2.61
CA THR A 252 5.19 2.95 1.36
C THR A 252 3.75 3.47 1.37
N ALA A 253 3.09 3.50 2.54
CA ALA A 253 1.74 4.04 2.69
C ALA A 253 1.72 5.58 2.77
N TRP A 254 2.65 6.19 3.51
CA TRP A 254 2.82 7.64 3.60
C TRP A 254 3.28 8.24 2.26
N SER A 255 4.13 7.51 1.53
CA SER A 255 4.66 7.88 0.23
C SER A 255 5.72 9.00 0.28
N HIS A 256 5.33 10.27 0.20
CA HIS A 256 6.22 11.44 0.12
C HIS A 256 5.52 12.67 0.76
N PRO A 257 6.23 13.78 1.01
CA PRO A 257 5.64 14.99 1.55
C PRO A 257 4.45 15.47 0.69
N GLY A 258 3.42 15.98 1.33
CA GLY A 258 2.20 16.47 0.67
C GLY A 258 1.21 15.39 0.22
N ARG A 259 1.62 14.13 0.03
CA ARG A 259 0.69 13.06 -0.42
C ARG A 259 -0.42 12.79 0.58
N VAL A 260 -0.05 12.71 1.86
CA VAL A 260 -1.00 12.58 2.96
C VAL A 260 -1.09 13.95 3.64
N ARG A 261 -2.17 14.68 3.34
CA ARG A 261 -2.36 16.09 3.70
C ARG A 261 -2.33 16.43 5.19
N SER A 262 -2.54 15.46 6.07
CA SER A 262 -2.56 15.72 7.51
C SER A 262 -2.38 14.45 8.32
N GLU A 263 -2.04 14.64 9.58
CA GLU A 263 -1.97 13.58 10.58
C GLU A 263 -3.31 12.85 10.77
N ALA A 264 -4.43 13.58 10.70
CA ALA A 264 -5.77 12.99 10.70
C ALA A 264 -6.04 12.16 9.44
N ALA A 265 -5.59 12.63 8.26
CA ALA A 265 -5.70 11.88 7.02
C ALA A 265 -4.86 10.59 7.05
N PHE A 266 -3.67 10.62 7.65
CA PHE A 266 -2.84 9.43 7.84
C PHE A 266 -3.51 8.41 8.78
N ALA A 267 -4.12 8.88 9.87
CA ALA A 267 -4.89 8.00 10.75
C ALA A 267 -6.11 7.39 10.06
N ALA A 268 -6.80 8.15 9.20
CA ALA A 268 -7.90 7.64 8.38
C ALA A 268 -7.41 6.61 7.35
N LEU A 269 -6.29 6.87 6.68
CA LEU A 269 -5.64 5.93 5.77
C LEU A 269 -5.29 4.62 6.49
N ALA A 270 -4.73 4.69 7.70
CA ALA A 270 -4.40 3.52 8.51
C ALA A 270 -5.64 2.83 9.13
N GLY A 271 -6.85 3.38 8.98
CA GLY A 271 -8.05 2.85 9.63
C GLY A 271 -7.98 2.90 11.17
N VAL A 272 -7.23 3.86 11.73
CA VAL A 272 -7.09 4.08 13.18
C VAL A 272 -7.71 5.39 13.65
N SER A 273 -8.35 6.15 12.75
CA SER A 273 -9.17 7.30 13.12
C SER A 273 -10.49 6.84 13.75
N PRO A 274 -10.93 7.44 14.87
CA PRO A 274 -12.30 7.27 15.35
C PRO A 274 -13.27 7.93 14.37
N ILE A 275 -14.36 7.26 14.02
CA ILE A 275 -15.41 7.85 13.18
C ILE A 275 -16.55 8.31 14.09
N PRO A 276 -16.92 9.59 14.10
CA PRO A 276 -18.11 10.06 14.80
C PRO A 276 -19.34 9.25 14.38
N ALA A 277 -20.06 8.71 15.35
CA ALA A 277 -21.30 7.95 15.20
C ALA A 277 -22.32 8.38 16.26
N SER A 278 -22.26 9.66 16.61
CA SER A 278 -23.11 10.32 17.59
C SER A 278 -24.42 10.76 16.93
N SER A 279 -25.53 10.62 17.66
CA SER A 279 -26.81 11.25 17.35
C SER A 279 -27.38 11.83 18.65
N GLY A 280 -27.80 13.11 18.65
CA GLY A 280 -28.28 13.79 19.85
C GLY A 280 -27.19 13.92 20.93
N ASN A 281 -27.56 13.72 22.21
CA ASN A 281 -26.71 13.95 23.38
C ASN A 281 -25.63 12.88 23.64
N THR A 282 -25.50 11.86 22.78
CA THR A 282 -24.53 10.78 23.01
C THR A 282 -23.31 10.90 22.10
N THR A 283 -22.14 11.17 22.68
CA THR A 283 -20.86 11.14 21.95
C THR A 283 -20.38 9.71 21.76
N ARG A 284 -20.65 9.11 20.59
CA ARG A 284 -20.19 7.77 20.22
C ARG A 284 -19.23 7.82 19.04
N HIS A 285 -18.22 6.97 19.09
CA HIS A 285 -17.28 6.77 17.99
C HIS A 285 -17.28 5.31 17.55
N ARG A 286 -17.43 5.07 16.26
CA ARG A 286 -17.33 3.72 15.67
C ARG A 286 -15.95 3.45 15.11
N LEU A 287 -15.64 2.16 14.96
CA LEU A 287 -14.41 1.68 14.35
C LEU A 287 -14.36 2.02 12.86
N ASN A 288 -13.23 2.56 12.40
CA ASN A 288 -12.95 2.68 10.98
C ASN A 288 -12.60 1.32 10.36
N ARG A 289 -13.59 0.72 9.67
CA ARG A 289 -13.42 -0.51 8.88
C ARG A 289 -12.88 -0.25 7.47
N GLY A 290 -12.58 1.00 7.12
CA GLY A 290 -11.93 1.41 5.88
C GLY A 290 -10.43 1.70 6.07
N GLY A 291 -9.73 1.99 4.97
CA GLY A 291 -8.28 2.21 4.97
C GLY A 291 -7.45 0.94 4.76
N ASP A 292 -6.13 1.12 4.82
CA ASP A 292 -5.09 0.12 4.56
C ASP A 292 -4.96 -0.88 5.74
N ARG A 293 -5.68 -2.00 5.62
CA ARG A 293 -5.11 -3.37 5.74
C ARG A 293 -3.82 -3.51 6.55
N ARG A 294 -2.76 -3.42 5.76
CA ARG A 294 -1.39 -3.73 6.09
C ARG A 294 -0.84 -2.70 7.07
N LEU A 295 -1.10 -1.42 6.82
CA LEU A 295 -0.70 -0.33 7.72
C LEU A 295 -1.36 -0.49 9.11
N ASN A 296 -2.63 -0.84 9.14
CA ASN A 296 -3.36 -1.06 10.39
C ASN A 296 -2.73 -2.20 11.23
N ARG A 297 -2.37 -3.32 10.58
CA ARG A 297 -1.71 -4.48 11.19
C ARG A 297 -0.30 -4.12 11.67
N ALA A 298 0.46 -3.35 10.89
CA ALA A 298 1.81 -2.91 11.24
C ALA A 298 1.79 -2.04 12.52
N LEU A 299 0.91 -1.04 12.58
CA LEU A 299 0.71 -0.22 13.78
C LEU A 299 0.22 -1.04 14.98
N HIS A 300 -0.64 -2.03 14.75
CA HIS A 300 -1.10 -2.92 15.82
C HIS A 300 0.05 -3.73 16.42
N THR A 301 0.88 -4.32 15.56
CA THR A 301 2.04 -5.13 15.97
C THR A 301 3.02 -4.28 16.77
N ALA A 302 3.33 -3.07 16.29
CA ALA A 302 4.19 -2.14 16.99
C ALA A 302 3.64 -1.76 18.38
N VAL A 303 2.33 -1.49 18.49
CA VAL A 303 1.69 -1.20 19.78
C VAL A 303 1.77 -2.39 20.74
N LEU A 304 1.62 -3.63 20.28
CA LEU A 304 1.76 -4.81 21.14
C LEU A 304 3.18 -4.91 21.71
N VAL A 305 4.20 -4.66 20.90
CA VAL A 305 5.60 -4.62 21.36
C VAL A 305 5.80 -3.49 22.38
N ARG A 306 5.29 -2.29 22.11
CA ARG A 306 5.38 -1.15 23.04
C ARG A 306 4.73 -1.44 24.39
N MET A 307 3.56 -2.08 24.41
CA MET A 307 2.88 -2.44 25.65
C MET A 307 3.69 -3.39 26.56
N VAL A 308 4.69 -4.09 26.00
CA VAL A 308 5.55 -5.01 26.75
C VAL A 308 6.90 -4.36 27.07
N HIS A 309 7.48 -3.62 26.14
CA HIS A 309 8.88 -3.19 26.22
C HIS A 309 9.09 -1.68 26.41
N ASP A 310 8.07 -0.83 26.18
CA ASP A 310 8.18 0.62 26.31
C ASP A 310 7.66 1.08 27.69
N PRO A 311 8.53 1.59 28.60
CA PRO A 311 8.13 1.96 29.96
C PRO A 311 6.99 2.98 30.02
N GLU A 312 7.03 4.01 29.17
CA GLU A 312 5.98 5.03 29.10
C GLU A 312 4.64 4.44 28.63
N THR A 313 4.66 3.58 27.61
CA THR A 313 3.43 2.90 27.16
C THR A 313 2.87 1.99 28.25
N ARG A 314 3.72 1.31 29.02
CA ARG A 314 3.28 0.46 30.14
C ARG A 314 2.59 1.28 31.23
N ALA A 315 3.20 2.38 31.65
CA ALA A 315 2.60 3.29 32.63
C ALA A 315 1.27 3.86 32.11
N TYR A 316 1.19 4.26 30.84
CA TYR A 316 -0.06 4.69 30.22
C TYR A 316 -1.14 3.60 30.25
N VAL A 317 -0.78 2.35 29.93
CA VAL A 317 -1.71 1.22 29.94
C VAL A 317 -2.24 0.96 31.35
N GLU A 318 -1.37 0.97 32.35
CA GLU A 318 -1.74 0.78 33.75
C GLU A 318 -2.71 1.87 34.23
N ASN A 319 -2.37 3.15 34.02
CA ASN A 319 -3.22 4.28 34.39
C ASN A 319 -4.60 4.18 33.73
N ARG A 320 -4.67 3.84 32.43
CA ARG A 320 -5.95 3.71 31.73
C ARG A 320 -6.78 2.50 32.17
N LEU A 321 -6.13 1.43 32.64
CA LEU A 321 -6.84 0.30 33.24
C LEU A 321 -7.45 0.70 34.58
N GLN A 322 -6.74 1.48 35.40
CA GLN A 322 -7.26 2.01 36.66
C GLN A 322 -8.46 2.95 36.45
N GLU A 323 -8.48 3.71 35.35
CA GLU A 323 -9.64 4.50 34.91
C GLU A 323 -10.83 3.67 34.38
N GLY A 324 -10.76 2.33 34.42
CA GLY A 324 -11.82 1.43 33.95
C GLY A 324 -11.87 1.25 32.43
N ARG A 325 -10.88 1.70 31.66
CA ARG A 325 -10.87 1.49 30.20
C ARG A 325 -10.48 0.06 29.86
N SER A 326 -11.14 -0.50 28.85
CA SER A 326 -10.77 -1.82 28.35
C SER A 326 -9.41 -1.81 27.63
N ARG A 327 -8.68 -2.93 27.66
CA ARG A 327 -7.45 -3.12 26.86
C ARG A 327 -7.66 -2.82 25.37
N ARG A 328 -8.87 -3.05 24.85
CA ARG A 328 -9.21 -2.78 23.45
C ARG A 328 -9.24 -1.28 23.16
N GLU A 329 -9.79 -0.47 24.05
CA GLU A 329 -9.82 0.99 23.93
C GLU A 329 -8.43 1.59 24.06
N ILE A 330 -7.65 1.11 25.04
CA ILE A 330 -6.26 1.51 25.24
C ILE A 330 -5.44 1.25 23.96
N ARG A 331 -5.53 0.04 23.39
CA ARG A 331 -4.85 -0.29 22.13
C ARG A 331 -5.26 0.61 20.96
N ARG A 332 -6.54 0.99 20.87
CA ARG A 332 -7.02 1.91 19.82
C ARG A 332 -6.41 3.30 19.99
N ALA A 333 -6.37 3.82 21.22
CA ALA A 333 -5.73 5.09 21.52
C ALA A 333 -4.23 5.07 21.19
N LEU A 334 -3.51 4.02 21.61
CA LEU A 334 -2.09 3.83 21.32
C LEU A 334 -1.81 3.75 19.81
N LYS A 335 -2.65 3.05 19.04
CA LYS A 335 -2.50 3.01 17.57
C LYS A 335 -2.69 4.39 16.94
N ARG A 336 -3.64 5.20 17.44
CA ARG A 336 -3.85 6.57 16.97
C ARG A 336 -2.67 7.49 17.30
N TYR A 337 -2.09 7.33 18.51
CA TYR A 337 -0.88 8.04 18.93
C TYR A 337 0.34 7.63 18.11
N LEU A 338 0.54 6.33 17.88
CA LEU A 338 1.65 5.86 17.05
C LEU A 338 1.53 6.37 15.61
N ALA A 339 0.33 6.36 15.02
CA ALA A 339 0.12 6.94 13.69
C ALA A 339 0.48 8.44 13.64
N ARG A 340 0.16 9.20 14.70
CA ARG A 340 0.56 10.61 14.86
C ARG A 340 2.06 10.77 14.89
N SER A 341 2.72 10.03 15.79
CA SER A 341 4.17 10.08 16.00
C SER A 341 4.92 9.78 14.71
N VAL A 342 4.60 8.67 14.07
CA VAL A 342 5.21 8.24 12.80
C VAL A 342 4.98 9.25 11.67
N TYR A 343 3.76 9.79 11.52
CA TYR A 343 3.48 10.82 10.52
C TYR A 343 4.33 12.07 10.77
N ARG A 344 4.43 12.53 12.01
CA ARG A 344 5.23 13.70 12.37
C ARG A 344 6.71 13.47 12.11
N SER A 345 7.25 12.32 12.51
CA SER A 345 8.63 11.96 12.22
C SER A 345 8.93 12.02 10.72
N LEU A 346 8.09 11.40 9.87
CA LEU A 346 8.29 11.43 8.43
C LEU A 346 8.20 12.82 7.82
N ASN A 347 7.28 13.67 8.26
CA ASN A 347 7.17 15.03 7.72
C ASN A 347 8.29 15.95 8.20
N ALA A 348 8.74 15.82 9.45
CA ALA A 348 9.85 16.60 9.99
C ALA A 348 11.15 16.37 9.20
N LEU A 349 11.36 15.15 8.70
CA LEU A 349 12.51 14.78 7.88
C LEU A 349 12.55 15.44 6.49
N HIS A 350 11.47 16.12 6.10
CA HIS A 350 11.34 16.75 4.78
C HIS A 350 10.94 18.23 4.88
N GLN A 351 10.91 18.81 6.09
CA GLN A 351 10.83 20.26 6.23
C GLN A 351 12.21 20.83 5.90
N PRO A 352 12.30 21.89 5.08
CA PRO A 352 13.57 22.58 4.90
C PRO A 352 14.07 23.02 6.27
N VAL A 353 15.34 22.75 6.58
CA VAL A 353 16.00 23.40 7.71
C VAL A 353 15.89 24.88 7.40
N LEU A 354 15.11 25.62 8.19
CA LEU A 354 15.11 27.07 8.15
C LEU A 354 16.53 27.48 8.55
N THR A 355 17.37 27.76 7.56
CA THR A 355 18.63 28.48 7.77
C THR A 355 18.23 29.85 8.32
N THR A 356 18.35 30.00 9.63
CA THR A 356 18.27 31.28 10.36
C THR A 356 19.43 32.18 10.01
#